data_AF-A0A9P8Y0C7-F1
#
_entry.id   AF-A0A9P8Y0C7-F1
#
_cell.length_a   1.000
_cell.length_b   1.000
_cell.length_c   1.000
_cell.angle_alpha   90.00
_cell.angle_beta   90.00
_cell.angle_gamma   90.00
#
_symmetry.space_group_name_H-M   'P 1'
#
loop_
_entity.id
_entity.type
_entity.pdbx_description
1 polymer ?
#
loop_
_entity_poly.entity_id
_entity_poly.type
_entity_poly.pdbx_seq_one_letter_code
_entity_poly.pdbx_strand_id
1 'polypeptide(L)'
;MIRGEKGFLIDLDLAVAEQREEASGAYGKTGTRAFMAIGALLGEQHSFMHDLESFFWVLFWICIHHTGPEESRVVPRFEKRNYVDTEELAGMKLGVVSDDDIFGKITMEFFTDYFKALIPTVGRLRRAVFPGGGRWKKEVRGLYSSMQEILREARKDEIPPFAPS
;
A
#
# COMPACT_ATOMS: atom_id res chain seq x y z
N MET A 1 12.87 -27.55 -16.98
CA MET A 1 11.47 -27.09 -16.86
C MET A 1 11.28 -26.58 -15.45
N ILE A 2 11.45 -25.27 -15.22
CA ILE A 2 11.13 -24.65 -13.93
C ILE A 2 9.72 -24.09 -14.06
N ARG A 3 8.82 -24.58 -13.22
CA ARG A 3 7.43 -24.12 -13.10
C ARG A 3 7.48 -22.66 -12.63
N GLY A 4 6.88 -21.75 -13.41
CA GLY A 4 6.66 -20.37 -12.96
C GLY A 4 5.62 -20.37 -11.86
N GLU A 5 6.06 -20.27 -10.61
CA GLU A 5 5.17 -20.03 -9.49
C GLU A 5 4.76 -18.56 -9.51
N LYS A 6 3.49 -18.32 -9.86
CA LYS A 6 2.84 -17.03 -9.74
C LYS A 6 2.78 -16.69 -8.25
N GLY A 7 3.54 -15.69 -7.82
CA GLY A 7 3.32 -15.06 -6.52
C GLY A 7 1.91 -14.46 -6.49
N PHE A 8 1.01 -15.06 -5.72
CA PHE A 8 -0.32 -14.53 -5.45
C PHE A 8 -0.34 -14.02 -4.02
N LEU A 9 -0.96 -12.87 -3.78
CA LEU A 9 -1.17 -12.33 -2.44
C LEU A 9 -2.23 -13.21 -1.73
N ILE A 10 -1.80 -14.31 -1.13
CA ILE A 10 -2.65 -15.36 -0.51
C ILE A 10 -3.12 -15.00 0.91
N ASP A 11 -3.26 -13.71 1.25
CA ASP A 11 -3.69 -13.36 2.60
C ASP A 11 -4.62 -12.14 2.67
N LEU A 12 -5.63 -12.13 1.80
CA LEU A 12 -6.84 -11.31 1.99
C LEU A 12 -7.92 -12.04 2.79
N ASP A 13 -7.79 -13.36 2.98
CA ASP A 13 -8.77 -14.19 3.67
C ASP A 13 -8.59 -14.19 5.21
N LEU A 14 -7.40 -13.83 5.74
CA LEU A 14 -7.21 -13.55 7.17
C LEU A 14 -7.62 -12.11 7.58
N ALA A 15 -8.06 -11.27 6.63
CA ALA A 15 -8.51 -9.90 6.94
C ALA A 15 -9.96 -9.83 7.48
N VAL A 16 -10.53 -10.96 7.90
CA VAL A 16 -11.88 -11.04 8.46
C VAL A 16 -11.83 -11.13 9.99
N ALA A 17 -12.07 -9.96 10.60
CA ALA A 17 -12.63 -9.72 11.92
C ALA A 17 -12.24 -10.67 13.07
N GLU A 18 -11.18 -10.33 13.81
CA GLU A 18 -11.14 -10.67 15.25
C GLU A 18 -11.64 -9.49 16.08
N GLN A 19 -12.76 -9.73 16.77
CA GLN A 19 -13.23 -8.89 17.86
C GLN A 19 -12.11 -8.81 18.90
N ARG A 20 -11.62 -7.60 19.16
CA ARG A 20 -10.62 -7.36 20.20
C ARG A 20 -11.28 -7.51 21.57
N GLU A 21 -11.17 -8.68 22.17
CA GLU A 21 -11.28 -8.81 23.62
C GLU A 21 -9.94 -8.49 24.28
N GLU A 22 -10.00 -7.43 25.09
CA GLU A 22 -9.12 -7.07 26.20
C GLU A 22 -7.65 -6.70 25.94
N ALA A 23 -7.39 -5.40 26.14
CA ALA A 23 -6.08 -4.79 26.13
C ALA A 23 -5.28 -5.21 27.38
N SER A 24 -4.30 -6.10 27.19
CA SER A 24 -3.21 -6.31 28.15
C SER A 24 -2.11 -5.26 27.91
N GLY A 25 -1.93 -4.39 28.90
CA GLY A 25 -1.06 -3.22 28.88
C GLY A 25 0.43 -3.54 28.84
N ALA A 26 0.94 -3.89 27.66
CA ALA A 26 2.36 -3.88 27.36
C ALA A 26 2.64 -2.79 26.31
N TYR A 27 3.50 -1.84 26.67
CA TYR A 27 4.08 -0.81 25.81
C TYR A 27 4.86 -1.48 24.66
N GLY A 28 4.18 -1.99 23.64
CA GLY A 28 4.82 -2.79 22.60
C GLY A 28 3.92 -3.63 21.68
N LYS A 29 2.63 -3.26 21.50
CA LYS A 29 1.70 -3.99 20.61
C LYS A 29 0.93 -3.05 19.67
N THR A 30 1.63 -2.28 18.85
CA THR A 30 1.02 -1.60 17.70
C THR A 30 1.58 -2.23 16.44
N GLY A 31 0.72 -2.67 15.52
CA GLY A 31 1.15 -3.09 14.18
C GLY A 31 2.06 -2.05 13.55
N THR A 32 2.94 -2.49 12.64
CA THR A 32 4.00 -1.69 12.01
C THR A 32 3.50 -0.29 11.64
N ARG A 33 3.94 0.73 12.39
CA ARG A 33 3.45 2.13 12.29
C ARG A 33 3.50 2.67 10.86
N ALA A 34 4.48 2.21 10.06
CA ALA A 34 4.62 2.56 8.66
C ALA A 34 3.36 2.34 7.81
N PHE A 35 2.44 1.44 8.23
CA PHE A 35 1.22 1.12 7.49
C PHE A 35 -0.02 1.84 8.00
N MET A 36 0.01 2.46 9.20
CA MET A 36 -1.16 3.17 9.73
C MET A 36 -1.59 4.33 8.81
N ALA A 37 -2.89 4.45 8.57
CA ALA A 37 -3.46 5.54 7.78
C ALA A 37 -3.12 6.94 8.35
N ILE A 38 -3.02 7.95 7.48
CA ILE A 38 -2.71 9.34 7.87
C ILE A 38 -3.73 9.85 8.89
N GLY A 39 -5.03 9.61 8.67
CA GLY A 39 -6.08 9.99 9.62
C GLY A 39 -5.88 9.36 11.00
N ALA A 40 -5.58 8.05 11.04
CA ALA A 40 -5.31 7.32 12.28
C ALA A 40 -4.06 7.84 13.01
N LEU A 41 -3.00 8.22 12.27
CA LEU A 41 -1.81 8.85 12.84
C LEU A 41 -2.11 10.23 13.46
N LEU A 42 -3.13 10.92 12.96
CA LEU A 42 -3.61 12.21 13.45
C LEU A 42 -4.73 12.07 14.51
N GLY A 43 -5.00 10.85 15.00
CA GLY A 43 -5.96 10.59 16.07
C GLY A 43 -7.43 10.50 15.61
N GLU A 44 -7.68 10.34 14.32
CA GLU A 44 -9.04 10.10 13.82
C GLU A 44 -9.55 8.72 14.22
N GLN A 45 -10.87 8.61 14.43
CA GLN A 45 -11.50 7.34 14.73
C GLN A 45 -11.36 6.36 13.55
N HIS A 46 -11.12 5.10 13.85
CA HIS A 46 -10.90 4.06 12.85
C HIS A 46 -12.10 3.95 11.89
N SER A 47 -11.83 3.72 10.61
CA SER A 47 -12.85 3.56 9.58
C SER A 47 -12.34 2.62 8.49
N PHE A 48 -13.24 2.04 7.69
CA PHE A 48 -12.85 1.18 6.57
C PHE A 48 -11.93 1.89 5.55
N MET A 49 -12.01 3.21 5.44
CA MET A 49 -11.11 3.98 4.57
C MET A 49 -9.66 3.94 5.08
N HIS A 50 -9.47 3.85 6.39
CA HIS A 50 -8.14 3.67 6.99
C HIS A 50 -7.56 2.29 6.69
N ASP A 51 -8.41 1.26 6.63
CA ASP A 51 -7.98 -0.08 6.22
C ASP A 51 -7.52 -0.10 4.75
N LEU A 52 -8.26 0.57 3.87
CA LEU A 52 -7.91 0.72 2.45
C LEU A 52 -6.65 1.56 2.23
N GLU A 53 -6.47 2.62 3.02
CA GLU A 53 -5.23 3.39 3.02
C GLU A 53 -4.04 2.54 3.49
N SER A 54 -4.24 1.74 4.54
CA SER A 54 -3.22 0.83 5.07
C SER A 54 -2.82 -0.22 4.04
N PHE A 55 -3.78 -0.78 3.31
CA PHE A 55 -3.53 -1.69 2.18
C PHE A 55 -2.65 -1.03 1.11
N PHE A 56 -2.95 0.23 0.73
CA PHE A 56 -2.11 0.97 -0.20
C PHE A 56 -0.67 1.10 0.30
N TRP A 57 -0.47 1.43 1.58
CA TRP A 57 0.87 1.57 2.15
C TRP A 57 1.65 0.26 2.20
N VAL A 58 0.98 -0.87 2.44
CA VAL A 58 1.59 -2.21 2.35
C VAL A 58 2.03 -2.51 0.92
N LEU A 59 1.16 -2.30 -0.07
CA LEU A 59 1.51 -2.51 -1.49
C LEU A 59 2.69 -1.63 -1.93
N PHE A 60 2.65 -0.34 -1.56
CA PHE A 60 3.72 0.61 -1.84
C PHE A 60 5.04 0.18 -1.18
N TRP A 61 4.99 -0.35 0.04
CA TRP A 61 6.16 -0.88 0.74
C TRP A 61 6.76 -2.11 0.04
N ILE A 62 5.92 -3.06 -0.39
CA ILE A 62 6.34 -4.25 -1.13
C ILE A 62 7.07 -3.85 -2.41
N CYS A 63 6.49 -2.92 -3.19
CA CYS A 63 7.08 -2.45 -4.44
C CYS A 63 8.49 -1.84 -4.27
N ILE A 64 8.78 -1.30 -3.09
CA ILE A 64 10.08 -0.67 -2.78
C ILE A 64 11.07 -1.68 -2.22
N HIS A 65 10.63 -2.59 -1.34
CA HIS A 65 11.53 -3.41 -0.53
C HIS A 65 11.70 -4.84 -1.05
N HIS A 66 10.93 -5.29 -2.04
CA HIS A 66 11.07 -6.67 -2.57
C HIS A 66 11.57 -6.63 -4.01
N THR A 67 12.65 -7.38 -4.29
CA THR A 67 13.20 -7.56 -5.65
C THR A 67 12.77 -8.88 -6.28
N GLY A 68 12.11 -9.75 -5.50
CA GLY A 68 11.48 -10.99 -5.94
C GLY A 68 10.72 -11.67 -4.80
N PRO A 69 10.20 -12.89 -5.00
CA PRO A 69 9.40 -13.61 -3.99
C PRO A 69 10.12 -13.86 -2.65
N GLU A 70 11.44 -14.08 -2.69
CA GLU A 70 12.26 -14.41 -1.52
C GLU A 70 13.37 -13.38 -1.26
N GLU A 71 13.44 -12.33 -2.07
CA GLU A 71 14.52 -11.35 -2.00
C GLU A 71 13.98 -9.98 -1.61
N SER A 72 14.57 -9.42 -0.55
CA SER A 72 14.23 -8.09 -0.04
C SER A 72 15.45 -7.21 0.11
N ARG A 73 15.23 -5.91 0.00
CA ARG A 73 16.20 -4.85 0.25
C ARG A 73 15.64 -3.89 1.28
N VAL A 74 16.52 -3.25 2.04
CA VAL A 74 16.14 -2.15 2.94
C VAL A 74 16.39 -0.83 2.24
N VAL A 75 15.37 0.05 2.20
CA VAL A 75 15.53 1.41 1.68
C VAL A 75 15.45 2.38 2.87
N PRO A 76 16.57 2.93 3.36
CA PRO A 76 16.61 3.73 4.60
C PRO A 76 15.59 4.88 4.64
N ARG A 77 15.33 5.50 3.47
CA ARG A 77 14.33 6.58 3.31
C ARG A 77 12.93 6.16 3.75
N PHE A 78 12.55 4.90 3.53
CA PHE A 78 11.24 4.36 3.89
C PHE A 78 11.29 3.58 5.20
N GLU A 79 12.42 2.94 5.51
CA GLU A 79 12.64 2.23 6.76
C GLU A 79 12.49 3.13 8.00
N LYS A 80 12.91 4.39 7.91
CA LYS A 80 12.75 5.37 9.00
C LYS A 80 11.30 5.55 9.49
N ARG A 81 10.30 5.20 8.66
CA ARG A 81 8.87 5.29 9.02
C ARG A 81 8.48 4.41 10.20
N ASN A 82 9.28 3.39 10.51
CA ASN A 82 9.05 2.53 11.69
C ASN A 82 9.44 3.22 13.01
N TYR A 83 10.23 4.29 12.96
CA TYR A 83 10.90 4.86 14.13
C TYR A 83 10.49 6.30 14.44
N VAL A 84 10.05 7.06 13.44
CA VAL A 84 9.59 8.45 13.63
C VAL A 84 8.26 8.52 14.38
N ASP A 85 7.97 9.69 14.96
CA ASP A 85 6.68 9.93 15.60
C ASP A 85 5.52 10.01 14.59
N THR A 86 4.29 10.02 15.11
CA THR A 86 3.08 9.92 14.29
C THR A 86 2.84 11.17 13.44
N GLU A 87 3.19 12.36 13.91
CA GLU A 87 3.02 13.61 13.18
C GLU A 87 4.03 13.71 12.03
N GLU A 88 5.29 13.40 12.31
CA GLU A 88 6.33 13.35 11.29
C GLU A 88 5.99 12.30 10.22
N LEU A 89 5.52 11.12 10.63
CA LEU A 89 5.11 10.07 9.70
C LEU A 89 3.94 10.50 8.80
N ALA A 90 2.93 11.18 9.37
CA ALA A 90 1.80 11.72 8.61
C ALA A 90 2.28 12.73 7.56
N GLY A 91 3.18 13.64 7.93
CA GLY A 91 3.80 14.61 7.01
C GLY A 91 4.58 13.93 5.88
N MET A 92 5.39 12.91 6.20
CA MET A 92 6.11 12.13 5.19
C MET A 92 5.18 11.43 4.21
N LYS A 93 4.06 10.87 4.69
CA LYS A 93 3.08 10.19 3.85
C LYS A 93 2.38 11.18 2.92
N LEU A 94 1.92 12.32 3.44
CA LEU A 94 1.33 13.40 2.65
C LEU A 94 2.28 13.89 1.56
N GLY A 95 3.56 14.09 1.88
CA GLY A 95 4.56 14.52 0.89
C GLY A 95 4.79 13.52 -0.25
N VAL A 96 4.47 12.23 -0.06
CA VAL A 96 4.51 11.24 -1.14
C VAL A 96 3.25 11.31 -2.02
N VAL A 97 2.08 11.53 -1.42
CA VAL A 97 0.78 11.42 -2.11
C VAL A 97 0.16 12.78 -2.45
N SER A 98 0.83 13.90 -2.23
CA SER A 98 0.23 15.22 -2.52
C SER A 98 0.20 15.57 -4.00
N ASP A 99 1.12 15.03 -4.79
CA ASP A 99 1.35 15.46 -6.18
C ASP A 99 1.69 14.26 -7.09
N ASP A 100 1.15 14.26 -8.30
CA ASP A 100 1.30 13.15 -9.25
C ASP A 100 2.74 13.07 -9.81
N ASP A 101 3.42 14.20 -10.03
CA ASP A 101 4.80 14.24 -10.55
C ASP A 101 5.80 13.80 -9.47
N ILE A 102 5.62 14.27 -8.23
CA ILE A 102 6.42 13.81 -7.09
C ILE A 102 6.24 12.32 -6.89
N PHE A 103 4.99 11.84 -6.92
CA PHE A 103 4.69 10.42 -6.80
C PHE A 103 5.33 9.60 -7.94
N GLY A 104 5.22 10.08 -9.18
CA GLY A 104 5.85 9.48 -10.35
C GLY A 104 7.37 9.36 -10.22
N LYS A 105 8.04 10.44 -9.78
CA LYS A 105 9.49 10.43 -9.54
C LYS A 105 9.89 9.41 -8.47
N ILE A 106 9.19 9.41 -7.34
CA ILE A 106 9.46 8.48 -6.23
C ILE A 106 9.26 7.03 -6.68
N THR A 107 8.17 6.73 -7.35
CA THR A 107 7.89 5.35 -7.80
C THR A 107 8.90 4.90 -8.85
N MET A 108 9.29 5.75 -9.80
CA MET A 108 10.31 5.43 -10.80
C MET A 108 11.69 5.17 -10.19
N GLU A 109 12.06 5.94 -9.16
CA GLU A 109 13.36 5.86 -8.49
C GLU A 109 13.43 4.66 -7.51
N PHE A 110 12.36 4.40 -6.76
CA PHE A 110 12.40 3.47 -5.62
C PHE A 110 11.65 2.16 -5.84
N PHE A 111 10.79 2.02 -6.85
CA PHE A 111 10.25 0.69 -7.13
C PHE A 111 11.35 -0.19 -7.69
N THR A 112 11.42 -1.43 -7.21
CA THR A 112 12.35 -2.41 -7.75
C THR A 112 11.98 -2.73 -9.18
N ASP A 113 12.94 -3.18 -9.99
CA ASP A 113 12.67 -3.53 -11.39
C ASP A 113 11.57 -4.58 -11.53
N TYR A 114 11.47 -5.49 -10.55
CA TYR A 114 10.41 -6.49 -10.45
C TYR A 114 8.99 -5.87 -10.35
N PHE A 115 8.84 -4.71 -9.69
CA PHE A 115 7.54 -4.06 -9.48
C PHE A 115 7.32 -2.78 -10.30
N LYS A 116 8.26 -2.36 -11.15
CA LYS A 116 8.09 -1.17 -12.01
C LYS A 116 6.86 -1.25 -12.93
N ALA A 117 6.48 -2.46 -13.37
CA ALA A 117 5.27 -2.67 -14.16
C ALA A 117 3.98 -2.26 -13.42
N LEU A 118 3.99 -2.24 -12.08
CA LEU A 118 2.83 -1.84 -11.27
C LEU A 118 2.69 -0.32 -11.10
N ILE A 119 3.65 0.51 -11.53
CA ILE A 119 3.61 1.97 -11.37
C ILE A 119 2.27 2.57 -11.86
N PRO A 120 1.75 2.23 -13.06
CA PRO A 120 0.47 2.78 -13.52
C PRO A 120 -0.70 2.39 -12.60
N THR A 121 -0.76 1.13 -12.17
CA THR A 121 -1.81 0.61 -11.28
C THR A 121 -1.75 1.25 -9.90
N VAL A 122 -0.56 1.32 -9.31
CA VAL A 122 -0.33 1.94 -8.00
C VAL A 122 -0.62 3.45 -8.06
N GLY A 123 -0.36 4.11 -9.19
CA GLY A 123 -0.77 5.51 -9.43
C GLY A 123 -2.29 5.68 -9.49
N ARG A 124 -3.03 4.75 -10.12
CA ARG A 124 -4.51 4.75 -10.09
C ARG A 124 -5.04 4.54 -8.67
N LEU A 125 -4.48 3.58 -7.94
CA LEU A 125 -4.83 3.34 -6.53
C LEU A 125 -4.58 4.58 -5.67
N ARG A 126 -3.43 5.24 -5.85
CA ARG A 126 -3.10 6.49 -5.13
C ARG A 126 -4.18 7.55 -5.34
N ARG A 127 -4.61 7.80 -6.58
CA ARG A 127 -5.66 8.79 -6.87
C ARG A 127 -7.01 8.41 -6.29
N ALA A 128 -7.33 7.11 -6.24
CA ALA A 128 -8.56 6.63 -5.63
C ALA A 128 -8.54 6.80 -4.11
N VAL A 129 -7.44 6.43 -3.44
CA VAL A 129 -7.27 6.47 -1.98
C VAL A 129 -6.99 7.88 -1.45
N PHE A 130 -6.39 8.75 -2.25
CA PHE A 130 -6.01 10.12 -1.88
C PHE A 130 -6.46 11.13 -2.95
N PRO A 131 -7.78 11.39 -3.11
CA PRO A 131 -8.23 12.32 -4.13
C PRO A 131 -7.74 13.73 -3.83
N GLY A 132 -7.26 14.40 -4.87
CA GLY A 132 -6.59 15.70 -4.74
C GLY A 132 -5.30 15.65 -3.93
N GLY A 133 -4.75 14.45 -3.68
CA GLY A 133 -3.51 14.23 -2.94
C GLY A 133 -3.62 14.43 -1.42
N GLY A 134 -4.83 14.37 -0.88
CA GLY A 134 -5.08 14.53 0.55
C GLY A 134 -5.71 13.30 1.18
N ARG A 135 -5.67 13.27 2.52
CA ARG A 135 -6.49 12.35 3.32
C ARG A 135 -7.98 12.69 3.19
N TRP A 136 -8.83 11.70 3.46
CA TRP A 136 -10.26 11.89 3.55
C TRP A 136 -10.63 12.82 4.71
N LYS A 137 -11.62 13.68 4.50
CA LYS A 137 -12.29 14.47 5.55
C LYS A 137 -13.73 14.05 5.78
N LYS A 138 -14.26 13.23 4.87
CA LYS A 138 -15.62 12.70 4.86
C LYS A 138 -15.56 11.29 4.26
N GLU A 139 -16.53 10.47 4.64
CA GLU A 139 -16.68 9.14 4.08
C GLU A 139 -16.93 9.20 2.57
N VAL A 140 -16.22 8.34 1.82
CA VAL A 140 -16.43 8.17 0.38
C VAL A 140 -16.99 6.80 0.08
N ARG A 141 -18.28 6.81 -0.24
CA ARG A 141 -19.04 5.63 -0.66
C ARG A 141 -18.47 5.12 -1.98
N GLY A 142 -18.22 3.81 -2.06
CA GLY A 142 -17.74 3.15 -3.27
C GLY A 142 -16.22 3.04 -3.41
N LEU A 143 -15.42 3.60 -2.48
CA LEU A 143 -13.95 3.51 -2.52
C LEU A 143 -13.45 2.06 -2.63
N TYR A 144 -14.07 1.15 -1.88
CA TYR A 144 -13.77 -0.28 -1.94
C TYR A 144 -13.97 -0.84 -3.36
N SER A 145 -15.12 -0.56 -3.98
CA SER A 145 -15.43 -1.00 -5.34
C SER A 145 -14.45 -0.42 -6.36
N SER A 146 -14.11 0.87 -6.25
CA SER A 146 -13.13 1.50 -7.14
C SER A 146 -11.75 0.85 -7.06
N MET A 147 -11.28 0.51 -5.84
CA MET A 147 -10.01 -0.20 -5.69
C MET A 147 -10.07 -1.61 -6.28
N GLN A 148 -11.18 -2.32 -6.08
CA GLN A 148 -11.37 -3.64 -6.69
C GLN A 148 -11.36 -3.59 -8.21
N GLU A 149 -11.98 -2.60 -8.83
CA GLU A 149 -11.98 -2.40 -10.28
C GLU A 149 -10.57 -2.14 -10.81
N ILE A 150 -9.83 -1.21 -10.18
CA ILE A 150 -8.44 -0.91 -10.56
C ILE A 150 -7.55 -2.16 -10.53
N LEU A 151 -7.68 -2.97 -9.47
CA LEU A 151 -6.93 -4.23 -9.33
C LEU A 151 -7.38 -5.29 -10.34
N ARG A 152 -8.67 -5.36 -10.66
CA ARG A 152 -9.19 -6.29 -11.69
C ARG A 152 -8.71 -5.93 -13.08
N GLU A 153 -8.65 -4.64 -13.41
CA GLU A 153 -8.12 -4.16 -14.70
C GLU A 153 -6.64 -4.49 -14.84
N ALA A 154 -5.85 -4.24 -13.80
CA ALA A 154 -4.41 -4.54 -13.81
C ALA A 154 -4.11 -6.02 -14.11
N ARG A 155 -4.97 -6.95 -13.65
CA ARG A 155 -4.84 -8.38 -13.96
C ARG A 155 -5.12 -8.74 -15.42
N LYS A 156 -5.90 -7.93 -16.14
CA LYS A 156 -6.22 -8.16 -17.56
C LYS A 156 -5.10 -7.71 -18.48
N ASP A 157 -4.33 -6.71 -18.04
CA ASP A 157 -3.18 -6.18 -18.78
C ASP A 157 -1.96 -7.13 -18.78
N GLU A 158 -1.97 -8.20 -17.96
CA GLU A 158 -0.89 -9.20 -17.83
C GLU A 158 -0.93 -10.36 -18.85
N ILE A 159 -1.66 -10.30 -19.97
CA ILE A 159 -1.67 -11.39 -20.98
C ILE A 159 -1.59 -10.86 -22.43
N PRO A 160 -0.53 -11.22 -23.17
CA PRO A 160 -0.71 -12.17 -24.26
C PRO A 160 -0.08 -13.52 -23.89
N PRO A 161 -0.76 -14.66 -24.13
CA PRO A 161 -0.10 -15.94 -24.03
C PRO A 161 0.92 -16.04 -25.17
N PHE A 162 2.11 -16.56 -24.86
CA PHE A 162 3.03 -17.09 -25.87
C PHE A 162 2.24 -17.95 -26.86
N ALA A 163 2.14 -17.50 -28.12
CA ALA A 163 1.75 -18.37 -29.21
C ALA A 163 2.98 -19.24 -29.55
N PRO A 164 2.89 -20.58 -29.47
CA PRO A 164 3.98 -21.42 -29.93
C PRO A 164 4.09 -21.29 -31.46
N SER A 165 5.33 -21.16 -31.93
CA SER A 165 5.71 -21.38 -33.33
C SER A 165 5.94 -22.86 -33.59
#